data_AF-A0AAW5VME5-F1
#
_entry.id   AF-A0AAW5VME5-F1
#
_cell.length_a   1.000
_cell.length_b   1.000
_cell.length_c   1.000
_cell.angle_alpha   90.00
_cell.angle_beta   90.00
_cell.angle_gamma   90.00
#
_symmetry.space_group_name_H-M   'P 1'
#
loop_
_entity.id
_entity.type
_entity.pdbx_description
1 polymer ?
#
loop_
_entity_poly.entity_id
_entity_poly.type
_entity_poly.pdbx_seq_one_letter_code
_entity_poly.pdbx_strand_id
1 'polypeptide(L)'
;MPKLNLTPHERSELRAAAHALRPVVLIGDNGLTDAVIKEITVHLQAHQLIKIRVAGDDRQARLTMLEQICDALDAAPIHHLGKILTIYRPNIERPPVLGAPVEKPTRAVRKPSEPYTPKKLAASGVQRTRKTERARRAEMQAERSSTQEKKASAAPRSVQKFSAVKPAAAPRSNTNRPGSAMSLRAGARRGLGGSGKR
;
A
#
# COMPACT_ATOMS: atom_id res chain seq x y z
N MET A 1 3.47 -31.51 24.22
CA MET A 1 4.19 -31.76 22.95
C MET A 1 4.57 -30.39 22.37
N PRO A 2 5.57 -30.26 21.48
CA PRO A 2 6.05 -28.94 21.09
C PRO A 2 5.05 -28.20 20.17
N LYS A 3 4.73 -26.96 20.52
CA LYS A 3 3.97 -26.02 19.67
C LYS A 3 4.47 -25.98 18.22
N LEU A 4 3.55 -25.90 17.27
CA LEU A 4 3.87 -25.81 15.84
C LEU A 4 4.57 -24.48 15.51
N ASN A 5 5.73 -24.56 14.87
CA ASN A 5 6.52 -23.40 14.46
C ASN A 5 6.17 -23.00 13.02
N LEU A 6 5.66 -21.78 12.85
CA LEU A 6 5.34 -21.18 11.54
C LEU A 6 6.39 -20.15 11.12
N THR A 7 6.65 -20.08 9.81
CA THR A 7 7.51 -19.02 9.26
C THR A 7 6.89 -17.64 9.45
N PRO A 8 7.70 -16.56 9.50
CA PRO A 8 7.16 -15.20 9.63
C PRO A 8 6.19 -14.81 8.50
N HIS A 9 6.39 -15.35 7.30
CA HIS A 9 5.52 -15.12 6.14
C HIS A 9 4.14 -15.73 6.34
N GLU A 10 4.08 -17.04 6.62
CA GLU A 10 2.82 -17.76 6.88
C GLU A 10 2.07 -17.14 8.05
N ARG A 11 2.77 -16.77 9.13
CA ARG A 11 2.16 -16.11 10.28
C ARG A 11 1.51 -14.77 9.92
N SER A 12 2.11 -14.02 9.00
CA SER A 12 1.54 -12.75 8.51
C SER A 12 0.28 -12.99 7.68
N GLU A 13 0.29 -14.00 6.81
CA GLU A 13 -0.86 -14.38 5.98
C GLU A 13 -2.03 -14.88 6.84
N LEU A 14 -1.76 -15.75 7.80
CA LEU A 14 -2.77 -16.24 8.75
C LEU A 14 -3.32 -15.11 9.62
N ARG A 15 -2.49 -14.13 10.00
CA ARG A 15 -2.96 -12.94 10.74
C ARG A 15 -3.92 -12.11 9.87
N ALA A 16 -3.61 -11.94 8.59
CA ALA A 16 -4.48 -11.23 7.66
C ALA A 16 -5.81 -11.98 7.47
N ALA A 17 -5.78 -13.30 7.27
CA ALA A 17 -6.97 -14.13 7.17
C ALA A 17 -7.80 -14.10 8.46
N ALA A 18 -7.15 -14.12 9.63
CA ALA A 18 -7.83 -14.06 10.90
C ALA A 18 -8.58 -12.74 11.10
N HIS A 19 -8.15 -11.61 10.51
CA HIS A 19 -8.76 -10.30 10.77
C HIS A 19 -10.28 -10.30 10.59
N ALA A 20 -10.80 -10.92 9.52
CA ALA A 20 -12.22 -10.99 9.23
C ALA A 20 -13.02 -11.94 10.15
N LEU A 21 -12.35 -12.84 10.86
CA LEU A 21 -13.00 -13.83 11.72
C LEU A 21 -13.53 -13.18 13.01
N ARG A 22 -14.68 -13.67 13.46
CA ARG A 22 -15.21 -13.38 14.80
C ARG A 22 -14.66 -14.40 15.80
N PRO A 23 -14.47 -14.04 17.09
CA PRO A 23 -14.12 -15.02 18.11
C PRO A 23 -15.21 -16.07 18.24
N VAL A 24 -14.81 -17.35 18.26
CA VAL A 24 -15.73 -18.49 18.35
C VAL A 24 -15.78 -19.06 19.77
N VAL A 25 -14.66 -19.04 20.49
CA VAL A 25 -14.57 -19.50 21.88
C VAL A 25 -14.37 -18.32 22.82
N LEU A 26 -15.06 -18.34 23.96
CA LEU A 26 -14.96 -17.36 25.04
C LEU A 26 -14.43 -18.04 26.30
N ILE A 27 -13.30 -17.55 26.83
CA ILE A 27 -12.77 -17.97 28.13
C ILE A 27 -13.26 -16.96 29.17
N GLY A 28 -14.09 -17.42 30.10
CA GLY A 28 -14.61 -16.61 31.21
C GLY A 28 -13.65 -16.52 32.40
N ASP A 29 -14.17 -16.08 33.54
CA ASP A 29 -13.35 -15.84 34.75
C ASP A 29 -12.79 -17.12 35.38
N ASN A 30 -13.44 -18.27 35.12
CA ASN A 30 -12.96 -19.59 35.54
C ASN A 30 -11.68 -20.03 34.79
N GLY A 31 -11.21 -19.26 33.79
CA GLY A 31 -9.99 -19.53 33.07
C GLY A 31 -10.06 -20.76 32.16
N LEU A 32 -8.90 -21.37 31.92
CA LEU A 32 -8.74 -22.50 31.01
C LEU A 32 -9.17 -23.81 31.72
N THR A 33 -10.38 -24.26 31.44
CA THR A 33 -10.93 -25.54 31.94
C THR A 33 -10.87 -26.63 30.87
N ASP A 34 -10.98 -27.89 31.28
CA ASP A 34 -11.00 -29.03 30.35
C ASP A 34 -12.15 -28.95 29.33
N ALA A 35 -13.29 -28.37 29.72
CA ALA A 35 -14.41 -28.16 28.83
C ALA A 35 -14.04 -27.17 27.71
N VAL A 36 -13.36 -26.07 28.05
CA VAL A 36 -12.87 -25.08 27.09
C VAL A 36 -11.83 -25.70 26.15
N ILE A 37 -10.92 -26.54 26.65
CA ILE A 37 -9.92 -27.22 25.80
C ILE A 37 -10.61 -28.14 24.79
N LYS A 38 -11.64 -28.89 25.20
CA LYS A 38 -12.44 -29.73 24.29
C LYS A 38 -13.16 -28.90 23.23
N GLU A 39 -13.76 -27.78 23.62
CA GLU A 39 -14.43 -26.87 22.69
C GLU A 39 -13.46 -26.28 21.66
N ILE A 40 -12.29 -25.81 22.11
CA ILE A 40 -11.21 -25.33 21.23
C ILE A 40 -10.80 -26.43 20.24
N THR A 41 -10.70 -27.68 20.68
CA THR A 41 -10.35 -28.82 19.82
C THR A 41 -11.36 -29.01 18.69
N VAL A 42 -12.66 -29.00 19.01
CA VAL A 42 -13.74 -29.15 18.02
C VAL A 42 -13.68 -28.01 16.99
N HIS A 43 -13.51 -26.76 17.44
CA HIS A 43 -13.42 -25.62 16.53
C HIS A 43 -12.14 -25.61 15.70
N LEU A 44 -11.00 -26.05 16.24
CA LEU A 44 -9.75 -26.20 15.49
C LEU A 44 -9.89 -27.27 14.40
N GLN A 45 -10.58 -28.38 14.68
CA GLN A 45 -10.85 -29.40 13.66
C GLN A 45 -11.73 -28.86 12.52
N ALA A 46 -12.76 -28.08 12.87
CA ALA A 46 -13.73 -27.54 11.91
C ALA A 46 -13.21 -26.35 11.09
N HIS A 47 -12.44 -25.44 11.70
CA HIS A 47 -12.06 -24.16 11.09
C HIS A 47 -10.56 -24.00 10.86
N GLN A 48 -9.71 -24.81 11.50
CA GLN A 48 -8.23 -24.76 11.49
C GLN A 48 -7.64 -23.47 12.08
N LEU A 49 -8.18 -22.29 11.74
CA LEU A 49 -7.80 -20.97 12.21
C LEU A 49 -8.94 -20.37 13.04
N ILE A 50 -8.68 -20.08 14.31
CA ILE A 50 -9.72 -19.54 15.20
C ILE A 50 -9.22 -18.34 16.02
N LYS A 51 -10.18 -17.51 16.42
CA LYS A 51 -10.00 -16.47 17.43
C LYS A 51 -10.68 -16.90 18.73
N ILE A 52 -9.96 -16.74 19.84
CA ILE A 52 -10.44 -17.01 21.18
C ILE A 52 -10.46 -15.68 21.93
N ARG A 53 -11.56 -15.34 22.59
CA ARG A 53 -11.62 -14.16 23.46
C ARG A 53 -11.44 -14.59 24.90
N VAL A 54 -10.54 -13.93 25.62
CA VAL A 54 -10.25 -14.21 27.03
C VAL A 54 -10.71 -13.04 27.89
N ALA A 55 -11.57 -13.32 28.86
CA ALA A 55 -11.96 -12.39 29.90
C ALA A 55 -10.77 -12.15 30.85
N GLY A 56 -10.77 -11.00 31.55
CA GLY A 56 -9.67 -10.60 32.41
C GLY A 56 -8.67 -9.62 31.76
N ASP A 57 -8.00 -8.85 32.61
CA ASP A 57 -7.20 -7.71 32.20
C ASP A 57 -5.68 -7.99 32.24
N ASP A 58 -5.24 -9.00 32.98
CA ASP A 58 -3.82 -9.36 33.03
C ASP A 58 -3.31 -9.93 31.69
N ARG A 59 -2.28 -9.27 31.15
CA ARG A 59 -1.62 -9.67 29.90
C ARG A 59 -0.78 -10.92 30.08
N GLN A 60 -0.14 -11.11 31.22
CA GLN A 60 0.76 -12.24 31.43
C GLN A 60 -0.05 -13.55 31.51
N ALA A 61 -1.13 -13.57 32.29
CA ALA A 61 -2.06 -14.70 32.33
C ALA A 61 -2.56 -15.12 30.94
N ARG A 62 -2.89 -14.16 30.05
CA ARG A 62 -3.33 -14.47 28.68
C ARG A 62 -2.23 -15.11 27.82
N LEU A 63 -0.98 -14.73 28.01
CA LEU A 63 0.15 -15.34 27.31
C LEU A 63 0.40 -16.75 27.82
N THR A 64 0.35 -16.97 29.13
CA THR A 64 0.46 -18.30 29.74
C THR A 64 -0.64 -19.23 29.23
N MET A 65 -1.91 -18.77 29.20
CA MET A 65 -3.01 -19.55 28.63
C MET A 65 -2.80 -19.87 27.15
N LEU A 66 -2.31 -18.90 26.36
CA LEU A 66 -2.00 -19.12 24.94
C LEU A 66 -0.97 -20.24 24.77
N GLU A 67 0.10 -20.21 25.56
CA GLU A 67 1.15 -21.23 25.53
C GLU A 67 0.60 -22.61 25.96
N GLN A 68 -0.15 -22.67 27.06
CA GLN A 68 -0.81 -23.90 27.53
C GLN A 68 -1.73 -24.51 26.48
N ILE A 69 -2.54 -23.71 25.79
CA ILE A 69 -3.43 -24.19 24.72
C ILE A 69 -2.61 -24.75 23.55
N CYS A 70 -1.53 -24.05 23.17
CA CYS A 70 -0.69 -24.48 22.05
C CYS A 70 0.05 -25.78 22.36
N ASP A 71 0.54 -25.94 23.58
CA ASP A 71 1.27 -27.13 24.03
C ASP A 71 0.36 -28.36 24.23
N ALA A 72 -0.93 -28.13 24.55
CA ALA A 72 -1.92 -29.18 24.72
C ALA A 72 -2.51 -29.68 23.40
N LEU A 73 -2.68 -28.79 22.40
CA LEU A 73 -3.42 -29.09 21.17
C LEU A 73 -2.55 -29.17 19.92
N ASP A 74 -1.23 -29.08 20.08
CA ASP A 74 -0.23 -28.98 19.00
C ASP A 74 -0.62 -27.88 18.00
N ALA A 75 -0.97 -26.71 18.54
CA ALA A 75 -1.38 -25.55 17.75
C ALA A 75 -0.25 -24.53 17.65
N ALA A 76 -0.28 -23.71 16.59
CA ALA A 76 0.63 -22.61 16.39
C ALA A 76 0.04 -21.29 16.93
N PRO A 77 0.76 -20.56 17.79
CA PRO A 77 0.37 -19.21 18.19
C PRO A 77 0.67 -18.22 17.05
N ILE A 78 -0.36 -17.52 16.56
CA ILE A 78 -0.20 -16.54 15.45
C ILE A 78 -0.07 -15.13 15.98
N HIS A 79 -1.01 -14.72 16.83
CA HIS A 79 -1.10 -13.35 17.30
C HIS A 79 -1.85 -13.23 18.62
N HIS A 80 -1.38 -12.29 19.45
CA HIS A 80 -2.03 -11.86 20.67
C HIS A 80 -2.42 -10.39 20.51
N LEU A 81 -3.73 -10.09 20.51
CA LEU A 81 -4.25 -8.73 20.38
C LEU A 81 -5.24 -8.44 21.51
N GLY A 82 -4.77 -7.75 22.56
CA GLY A 82 -5.60 -7.38 23.69
C GLY A 82 -6.21 -8.62 24.35
N LYS A 83 -7.54 -8.72 24.31
CA LYS A 83 -8.34 -9.85 24.83
C LYS A 83 -8.55 -10.97 23.81
N ILE A 84 -8.01 -10.87 22.60
CA ILE A 84 -8.16 -11.86 21.53
C ILE A 84 -6.84 -12.62 21.32
N LEU A 85 -6.93 -13.94 21.36
CA LEU A 85 -5.87 -14.87 20.97
C LEU A 85 -6.20 -15.44 19.59
N THR A 86 -5.21 -15.55 18.71
CA THR A 86 -5.37 -16.21 17.40
C THR A 86 -4.45 -17.41 17.32
N ILE A 87 -5.02 -18.58 17.07
CA ILE A 87 -4.30 -19.86 16.99
C ILE A 87 -4.66 -20.60 15.71
N TYR A 88 -3.74 -21.44 15.24
CA TYR A 88 -3.92 -22.23 14.03
C TYR A 88 -3.41 -23.66 14.19
N ARG A 89 -4.15 -24.61 13.64
CA ARG A 89 -3.73 -26.00 13.51
C ARG A 89 -4.05 -26.51 12.09
N PRO A 90 -3.05 -26.98 11.33
CA PRO A 90 -3.30 -27.60 10.04
C PRO A 90 -4.07 -28.91 10.23
N ASN A 91 -5.03 -29.18 9.35
CA ASN A 91 -5.74 -30.46 9.28
C ASN A 91 -5.39 -31.16 7.96
N ILE A 92 -5.10 -32.46 8.02
CA ILE A 92 -4.69 -33.28 6.86
C ILE A 92 -5.88 -33.49 5.90
N GLU A 93 -7.09 -33.59 6.43
CA GLU A 93 -8.28 -33.97 5.64
C GLU A 93 -8.89 -32.82 4.84
N ARG A 94 -8.51 -31.57 5.13
CA ARG A 94 -9.11 -30.39 4.50
C ARG A 94 -8.03 -29.45 3.94
N PRO A 95 -8.19 -28.95 2.71
CA PRO A 95 -7.27 -27.99 2.13
C PRO A 95 -7.09 -26.76 3.04
N PRO A 96 -5.89 -26.18 3.11
CA PRO A 96 -5.57 -25.08 4.02
C PRO A 96 -6.49 -23.88 3.79
N VAL A 97 -6.84 -23.19 4.89
CA VAL A 97 -7.67 -21.96 4.88
C VAL A 97 -7.13 -20.88 3.95
N LEU A 98 -5.80 -20.81 3.84
CA LEU A 98 -5.13 -20.00 2.85
C LEU A 98 -5.13 -20.79 1.53
N GLY A 99 -5.91 -20.34 0.55
CA GLY A 99 -5.85 -20.87 -0.81
C GLY A 99 -4.39 -20.93 -1.27
N ALA A 100 -4.07 -21.92 -2.12
CA ALA A 100 -2.73 -22.11 -2.68
C ALA A 100 -2.11 -20.76 -3.07
N PRO A 101 -0.80 -20.54 -2.84
CA PRO A 101 -0.16 -19.23 -3.02
C PRO A 101 -0.48 -18.68 -4.41
N VAL A 102 -1.48 -17.81 -4.47
CA VAL A 102 -1.86 -17.15 -5.71
C VAL A 102 -0.72 -16.18 -5.96
N GLU A 103 0.08 -16.44 -6.99
CA GLU A 103 1.06 -15.48 -7.48
C GLU A 103 0.33 -14.16 -7.70
N LYS A 104 0.55 -13.20 -6.79
CA LYS A 104 -0.18 -11.93 -6.82
C LYS A 104 0.16 -11.26 -8.16
N PRO A 105 -0.79 -11.10 -9.10
CA PRO A 105 -0.50 -10.59 -10.45
C PRO A 105 0.01 -9.13 -10.41
N THR A 106 -0.12 -8.47 -9.26
CA THR A 106 0.31 -7.10 -9.02
C THR A 106 1.80 -6.97 -8.69
N ARG A 107 2.52 -8.06 -8.38
CA ARG A 107 3.98 -8.00 -8.30
C ARG A 107 4.51 -8.03 -9.73
N ALA A 108 4.60 -6.85 -10.35
CA ALA A 108 5.33 -6.65 -11.59
C ALA A 108 6.82 -6.94 -11.32
N VAL A 109 7.18 -8.22 -11.28
CA VAL A 109 8.56 -8.69 -11.25
C VAL A 109 9.10 -8.46 -12.65
N ARG A 110 10.06 -7.55 -12.80
CA ARG A 110 10.75 -7.37 -14.06
C ARG A 110 11.58 -8.61 -14.35
N LYS A 111 11.58 -9.04 -15.60
CA LYS A 111 12.58 -10.02 -16.02
C LYS A 111 13.97 -9.36 -15.98
N PRO A 112 15.04 -10.07 -15.61
CA PRO A 112 16.39 -9.50 -15.59
C PRO A 112 16.84 -8.88 -16.93
N SER A 113 16.25 -9.32 -18.03
CA SER A 113 16.49 -8.83 -19.39
C SER A 113 15.79 -7.52 -19.75
N GLU A 114 14.86 -7.03 -18.92
CA GLU A 114 14.06 -5.84 -19.23
C GLU A 114 14.74 -4.54 -18.73
N PRO A 115 14.86 -3.50 -19.56
CA PRO A 115 15.48 -2.24 -19.16
C PRO A 115 14.69 -1.56 -18.04
N TYR A 116 15.41 -0.97 -17.07
CA TYR A 116 14.78 -0.26 -15.96
C TYR A 116 14.05 1.01 -16.44
N THR A 117 12.72 0.95 -16.54
CA THR A 117 11.90 2.13 -16.82
C THR A 117 11.34 2.70 -15.51
N PRO A 118 11.63 3.95 -15.11
CA PRO A 118 11.05 4.53 -13.91
C PRO A 118 9.52 4.63 -14.02
N LYS A 119 8.81 4.42 -12.90
CA LYS A 119 7.34 4.29 -12.84
C LYS A 119 6.60 5.48 -13.47
N LYS A 120 7.18 6.69 -13.38
CA LYS A 120 6.66 7.92 -14.00
C LYS A 120 6.66 7.87 -15.54
N LEU A 121 7.67 7.25 -16.16
CA LEU A 121 7.76 7.11 -17.61
C LEU A 121 6.84 6.00 -18.13
N ALA A 122 6.73 4.88 -17.39
CA ALA A 122 5.82 3.79 -17.74
C ALA A 122 4.35 4.26 -17.77
N ALA A 123 3.94 5.13 -16.82
CA ALA A 123 2.59 5.70 -16.77
C ALA A 123 2.28 6.64 -17.96
N SER A 124 3.32 7.24 -18.56
CA SER A 124 3.16 8.14 -19.70
C SER A 124 2.95 7.41 -21.04
N GLY A 125 3.15 6.08 -21.09
CA GLY A 125 3.00 5.26 -22.29
C GLY A 125 4.00 5.54 -23.42
N VAL A 126 4.84 6.58 -23.29
CA VAL A 126 5.80 6.98 -24.33
C VAL A 126 7.11 6.23 -24.13
N GLN A 127 7.34 5.22 -24.97
CA GLN A 127 8.64 4.57 -25.10
C GLN A 127 9.55 5.42 -25.99
N ARG A 128 10.44 6.23 -25.39
CA ARG A 128 11.46 6.97 -26.13
C ARG A 128 12.66 6.07 -26.39
N THR A 129 12.73 5.49 -27.58
CA THR A 129 13.94 4.78 -28.05
C THR A 129 14.87 5.75 -28.77
N ARG A 130 16.19 5.48 -28.76
CA ARG A 130 17.18 6.29 -29.50
C ARG A 130 16.85 6.43 -30.99
N LYS A 131 16.27 5.38 -31.60
CA LYS A 131 15.82 5.39 -33.01
C LYS A 131 14.66 6.36 -33.21
N THR A 132 13.66 6.32 -32.34
CA THR A 132 12.51 7.25 -32.40
C THR A 132 12.90 8.70 -32.14
N GLU A 133 13.90 8.94 -31.27
CA GLU A 133 14.36 10.29 -30.98
C GLU A 133 15.16 10.92 -32.14
N ARG A 134 15.94 10.10 -32.86
CA ARG A 134 16.68 10.52 -34.06
C ARG A 134 15.73 10.88 -35.21
N ALA A 135 14.67 10.10 -35.43
CA ALA A 135 13.65 10.38 -36.44
C ALA A 135 12.93 11.71 -36.14
N ARG A 136 12.49 11.90 -34.89
CA ARG A 136 11.81 13.14 -34.46
C ARG A 136 12.69 14.39 -34.56
N ARG A 137 14.01 14.26 -34.32
CA ARG A 137 14.96 15.36 -34.53
C ARG A 137 15.13 15.69 -36.01
N ALA A 138 15.15 14.68 -36.89
CA ALA A 138 15.23 14.89 -38.33
C ALA A 138 13.96 15.58 -38.87
N GLU A 139 12.77 15.15 -38.43
CA GLU A 139 11.49 15.79 -38.77
C GLU A 139 11.45 17.25 -38.33
N MET A 140 11.82 17.57 -37.08
CA MET A 140 11.87 18.96 -36.61
C MET A 140 12.90 19.82 -37.37
N GLN A 141 14.00 19.24 -37.84
CA GLN A 141 14.97 19.96 -38.66
C GLN A 141 14.40 20.26 -40.05
N ALA A 142 13.68 19.31 -40.66
CA ALA A 142 13.01 19.48 -41.94
C ALA A 142 11.84 20.49 -41.88
N GLU A 143 11.08 20.51 -40.78
CA GLU A 143 10.03 21.51 -40.56
C GLU A 143 10.61 22.92 -40.37
N ARG A 144 11.76 23.03 -39.68
CA ARG A 144 12.45 24.32 -39.51
C ARG A 144 13.06 24.84 -40.81
N SER A 145 13.66 23.98 -41.63
CA SER A 145 14.22 24.37 -42.91
C SER A 145 13.13 24.81 -43.89
N SER A 146 12.02 24.06 -43.99
CA SER A 146 10.88 24.44 -44.83
C SER A 146 10.16 25.72 -44.37
N THR A 147 10.13 25.99 -43.06
CA THR A 147 9.60 27.25 -42.52
C THR A 147 10.55 28.43 -42.79
N GLN A 148 11.87 28.20 -42.78
CA GLN A 148 12.86 29.21 -43.15
C GLN A 148 12.83 29.54 -44.64
N GLU A 149 12.68 28.55 -45.52
CA GLU A 149 12.56 28.75 -46.97
C GLU A 149 11.31 29.57 -47.33
N LYS A 150 10.15 29.26 -46.72
CA LYS A 150 8.91 30.04 -46.90
C LYS A 150 9.02 31.47 -46.38
N LYS A 151 9.85 31.70 -45.36
CA LYS A 151 10.10 33.03 -44.79
C LYS A 151 11.10 33.83 -45.64
N ALA A 152 12.02 33.16 -46.35
CA ALA A 152 12.98 33.78 -47.26
C ALA A 152 12.36 34.17 -48.62
N SER A 153 11.33 33.45 -49.08
CA SER A 153 10.61 33.76 -50.33
C SER A 153 9.49 34.79 -50.17
N ALA A 154 9.18 35.25 -48.96
CA ALA A 154 8.17 36.26 -48.70
C ALA A 154 8.79 37.67 -48.77
N ALA A 155 8.31 38.52 -49.68
CA ALA A 155 8.77 39.90 -49.82
C ALA A 155 8.61 40.67 -48.49
N PRO A 156 9.56 41.56 -48.12
CA PRO A 156 9.46 42.32 -46.89
C PRO A 156 8.22 43.22 -46.93
N ARG A 157 7.24 42.94 -46.07
CA ARG A 157 6.11 43.87 -45.85
C ARG A 157 6.66 45.15 -45.24
N SER A 158 6.33 46.29 -45.86
CA SER A 158 6.67 47.61 -45.35
C SER A 158 6.07 47.80 -43.95
N VAL A 159 6.95 48.04 -42.99
CA VAL A 159 6.53 48.29 -41.61
C VAL A 159 6.14 49.76 -41.52
N GLN A 160 4.85 50.08 -41.62
CA GLN A 160 4.36 51.38 -41.16
C GLN A 160 4.59 51.47 -39.65
N LYS A 161 5.41 52.43 -39.21
CA LYS A 161 5.62 52.74 -37.79
C LYS A 161 4.31 53.27 -37.20
N PHE A 162 3.52 52.40 -36.59
CA PHE A 162 2.51 52.82 -35.63
C PHE A 162 3.21 53.17 -34.32
N SER A 163 3.06 54.42 -33.87
CA SER A 163 3.48 54.86 -32.55
C SER A 163 2.78 54.02 -31.49
N ALA A 164 3.57 53.51 -30.54
CA ALA A 164 3.08 52.62 -29.50
C ALA A 164 2.11 53.35 -28.56
N VAL A 165 0.82 53.12 -28.72
CA VAL A 165 -0.16 53.37 -27.64
C VAL A 165 -0.02 52.21 -26.66
N LYS A 166 0.41 52.52 -25.44
CA LYS A 166 0.57 51.57 -24.34
C LYS A 166 -0.81 51.01 -23.95
N PRO A 167 -1.11 49.71 -24.13
CA PRO A 167 -2.39 49.19 -23.69
C PRO A 167 -2.41 49.12 -22.16
N ALA A 168 -3.48 49.64 -21.56
CA ALA A 168 -3.76 49.57 -20.14
C ALA A 168 -3.77 48.10 -19.67
N ALA A 169 -3.17 47.85 -18.50
CA ALA A 169 -3.05 46.53 -17.91
C ALA A 169 -4.44 45.91 -17.68
N ALA A 170 -4.74 44.81 -18.38
CA ALA A 170 -5.89 43.98 -18.08
C ALA A 170 -5.71 43.32 -16.69
N PRO A 171 -6.75 43.28 -15.85
CA PRO A 171 -6.66 42.64 -14.54
C PRO A 171 -6.40 41.14 -14.73
N ARG A 172 -5.27 40.65 -14.20
CA ARG A 172 -4.98 39.22 -14.10
C ARG A 172 -5.99 38.58 -13.16
N SER A 173 -7.09 38.06 -13.70
CA SER A 173 -7.96 37.15 -12.97
C SER A 173 -7.16 35.87 -12.72
N ASN A 174 -6.71 35.72 -11.47
CA ASN A 174 -6.03 34.52 -11.00
C ASN A 174 -7.09 33.43 -10.85
N THR A 175 -7.45 32.76 -11.95
CA THR A 175 -8.34 31.61 -11.91
C THR A 175 -7.54 30.44 -11.30
N ASN A 176 -7.60 30.35 -9.97
CA ASN A 176 -7.26 29.14 -9.24
C ASN A 176 -8.06 27.98 -9.84
N ARG A 177 -7.40 27.15 -10.64
CA ARG A 177 -7.96 25.90 -11.14
C ARG A 177 -8.19 24.99 -9.92
N PRO A 178 -9.41 24.56 -9.61
CA PRO A 178 -9.62 23.61 -8.52
C PRO A 178 -8.86 22.32 -8.86
N GLY A 179 -7.91 21.94 -7.99
CA GLY A 179 -7.07 20.74 -8.15
C GLY A 179 -5.58 20.97 -8.48
N SER A 180 -5.08 22.21 -8.51
CA SER A 180 -3.64 22.47 -8.66
C SER A 180 -2.86 22.19 -7.35
N ALA A 181 -1.76 21.45 -7.46
CA ALA A 181 -0.86 21.08 -6.35
C ALA A 181 -0.18 22.26 -5.61
N MET A 182 -0.42 23.50 -6.03
CA MET A 182 0.03 24.73 -5.35
C MET A 182 -0.99 25.28 -4.34
N SER A 183 -2.21 24.77 -4.27
CA SER A 183 -3.20 25.16 -3.23
C SER A 183 -3.08 24.34 -1.95
N LEU A 184 -2.32 23.25 -1.96
CA LEU A 184 -1.93 22.53 -0.74
C LEU A 184 -0.60 23.09 -0.26
N ARG A 185 -0.62 24.36 0.17
CA ARG A 185 0.40 24.85 1.08
C ARG A 185 0.19 24.10 2.38
N ALA A 186 0.97 23.02 2.49
CA ALA A 186 1.31 22.34 3.71
C ALA A 186 1.35 23.33 4.88
N GLY A 187 0.68 22.98 5.96
CA GLY A 187 0.76 23.67 7.23
C GLY A 187 2.21 23.84 7.65
N ALA A 188 2.73 25.04 7.41
CA ALA A 188 3.89 25.54 8.13
C ALA A 188 3.40 25.86 9.54
N ARG A 189 3.77 24.96 10.46
CA ARG A 189 3.53 25.03 11.89
C ARG A 189 4.06 26.40 12.38
N ARG A 190 3.17 27.32 12.78
CA ARG A 190 3.60 28.48 13.58
C ARG A 190 4.07 27.92 14.91
N GLY A 191 5.37 28.06 15.18
CA GLY A 191 5.91 27.85 16.52
C GLY A 191 5.18 28.78 17.48
N LEU A 192 4.49 28.19 18.44
CA LEU A 192 3.98 28.88 19.61
C LEU A 192 5.22 29.27 20.45
N GLY A 193 5.63 30.53 20.35
CA GLY A 193 6.46 31.16 21.36
C GLY A 193 5.59 31.41 22.59
N GLY A 194 5.94 30.81 23.72
CA GLY A 194 5.23 31.01 24.98
C GLY A 194 5.60 30.02 26.07
N SER A 195 6.74 30.22 26.72
CA SER A 195 6.90 29.83 28.12
C SER A 195 7.90 30.77 28.81
N GLY A 196 7.36 31.84 29.39
CA GLY A 196 8.00 32.46 30.54
C GLY A 196 7.69 31.66 31.79
N LYS A 197 8.71 31.45 32.63
CA LYS A 197 8.73 31.46 34.10
C LYS A 197 10.19 31.17 34.49
N ARG A 198 10.81 32.10 35.22
CA ARG A 198 11.07 31.99 36.67
C ARG A 198 12.02 30.86 36.99
#